data_AF-A0A7J9CVE4-F1
#
_entry.id   AF-A0A7J9CVE4-F1
#
_cell.length_a   1.000
_cell.length_b   1.000
_cell.length_c   1.000
_cell.angle_alpha   90.00
_cell.angle_beta   90.00
_cell.angle_gamma   90.00
#
_symmetry.space_group_name_H-M   'P 1'
#
loop_
_entity.id
_entity.type
_entity.pdbx_description
1 polymer ?
#
loop_
_entity_poly.entity_id
_entity_poly.type
_entity_poly.pdbx_seq_one_letter_code
_entity_poly.pdbx_strand_id
1 'polypeptide(L)' 'MPDIVTATTLICDAVLLHLLPGAKERTFKEFETLVVQAGFTAFKPVCRVYNYWVIELLKNVNNSPQ' A
#
# COMPACT_ATOMS: atom_id res chain seq x y z
N MET A 1 -24.70 2.04 -3.22
CA MET A 1 -24.09 1.41 -2.03
C MET A 1 -22.70 0.93 -2.46
N PRO A 2 -21.61 1.36 -1.81
CA PRO A 2 -20.27 0.87 -2.14
C PRO A 2 -20.20 -0.65 -1.91
N ASP A 3 -19.36 -1.34 -2.67
CA ASP A 3 -19.10 -2.76 -2.43
C ASP A 3 -18.40 -2.94 -1.07
N ILE A 4 -18.40 -4.17 -0.55
CA ILE A 4 -17.87 -4.47 0.77
C ILE A 4 -16.38 -4.09 0.93
N VAL A 5 -15.56 -4.23 -0.11
CA VAL A 5 -14.14 -3.88 -0.05
C VAL A 5 -14.01 -2.37 0.09
N THR A 6 -14.70 -1.62 -0.77
CA THR A 6 -14.70 -0.15 -0.70
C THR A 6 -15.22 0.36 0.64
N ALA A 7 -16.30 -0.21 1.15
CA ALA A 7 -16.88 0.16 2.44
C ALA A 7 -15.89 -0.10 3.60
N THR A 8 -15.27 -1.27 3.65
CA THR A 8 -14.31 -1.61 4.70
C THR A 8 -13.05 -0.74 4.62
N THR A 9 -12.50 -0.48 3.43
CA THR A 9 -11.33 0.40 3.28
C THR A 9 -11.64 1.83 3.74
N LEU A 10 -12.81 2.38 3.43
CA LEU A 10 -13.22 3.71 3.92
C LEU A 10 -13.35 3.76 5.44
N ILE A 11 -13.89 2.71 6.06
CA ILE A 11 -13.99 2.61 7.52
C ILE A 11 -12.58 2.55 8.14
N CYS A 12 -11.67 1.75 7.59
CA CYS A 12 -10.28 1.68 8.04
C CYS A 12 -9.58 3.04 7.93
N ASP A 13 -9.73 3.74 6.81
CA ASP A 13 -9.14 5.07 6.60
C ASP A 13 -9.66 6.10 7.62
N ALA A 14 -10.96 6.12 7.89
CA ALA A 14 -11.56 6.99 8.90
C ALA A 14 -11.07 6.67 10.32
N VAL A 15 -10.88 5.38 10.64
CA VAL A 15 -10.31 4.94 11.92
C VAL A 15 -8.84 5.38 12.04
N LEU A 16 -8.05 5.23 10.99
CA LEU A 16 -6.65 5.69 10.95
C LEU A 16 -6.57 7.21 11.15
N LEU A 17 -7.43 7.98 10.47
CA LEU A 17 -7.51 9.43 10.63
C LEU A 17 -7.76 9.84 12.09
N HIS A 18 -8.61 9.11 12.80
CA HIS A 18 -8.94 9.40 14.20
C HIS A 18 -7.82 9.01 15.18
N LEU A 19 -7.17 7.87 14.95
CA LEU A 19 -6.23 7.29 15.93
C LEU A 19 -4.77 7.70 15.71
N LEU A 20 -4.35 7.91 14.47
CA LEU A 20 -2.94 8.07 14.09
C LEU A 20 -2.78 9.30 13.19
N PRO A 21 -2.29 10.45 13.72
CA PRO A 21 -2.11 11.67 12.94
C PRO A 21 -1.25 11.41 11.68
N GLY A 22 -1.81 11.73 10.50
CA GLY A 22 -1.15 11.56 9.21
C GLY A 22 -1.18 10.14 8.62
N ALA A 23 -1.77 9.16 9.33
CA ALA A 23 -2.04 7.85 8.76
C ALA A 23 -3.22 7.91 7.79
N LYS A 24 -3.13 7.11 6.73
CA LYS A 24 -4.19 6.92 5.73
C LYS A 24 -4.01 5.60 5.00
N GLU A 25 -5.11 5.06 4.51
CA GLU A 25 -5.10 4.06 3.45
C GLU A 25 -4.56 4.67 2.15
N ARG A 26 -4.10 3.82 1.22
CA ARG A 26 -3.47 4.29 -0.02
C ARG A 26 -3.92 3.47 -1.21
N THR A 27 -3.98 4.16 -2.35
CA THR A 27 -4.13 3.54 -3.66
C THR A 27 -2.84 2.85 -4.10
N PHE A 28 -2.93 1.93 -5.05
CA PHE A 28 -1.73 1.33 -5.65
C PHE A 28 -0.77 2.33 -6.27
N LYS A 29 -1.29 3.39 -6.90
CA LYS A 29 -0.46 4.44 -7.50
C LYS A 29 0.36 5.20 -6.46
N GLU A 30 -0.25 5.50 -5.31
CA GLU A 30 0.48 6.14 -4.19
C GLU A 30 1.53 5.20 -3.61
N PHE A 31 1.20 3.92 -3.42
CA PHE A 31 2.19 2.94 -2.97
C PHE A 31 3.35 2.78 -3.95
N GLU A 32 3.07 2.62 -5.24
CA GLU A 32 4.10 2.50 -6.28
C GLU A 32 5.03 3.72 -6.27
N THR A 33 4.47 4.93 -6.15
CA THR A 33 5.26 6.17 -6.04
C THR A 33 6.19 6.14 -4.83
N LEU A 34 5.68 5.74 -3.65
CA LEU A 34 6.48 5.65 -2.41
C LEU A 34 7.58 4.60 -2.53
N VAL A 35 7.29 3.47 -3.16
CA VAL A 35 8.21 2.34 -3.32
C VAL A 35 9.38 2.73 -4.22
N VAL A 36 9.09 3.41 -5.34
CA VAL A 36 10.13 3.95 -6.23
C VAL A 36 10.98 5.01 -5.50
N GLN A 37 10.34 5.94 -4.77
CA GLN A 37 11.07 6.96 -4.01
C GLN A 37 11.95 6.38 -2.90
N ALA A 38 11.55 5.24 -2.32
CA ALA A 38 12.34 4.52 -1.32
C ALA A 38 13.49 3.69 -1.91
N GLY A 39 13.69 3.70 -3.24
CA GLY A 39 14.80 3.00 -3.90
C GLY A 39 14.53 1.53 -4.24
N PHE A 40 13.29 1.06 -4.12
CA PHE A 40 12.90 -0.24 -4.67
C PHE A 40 12.75 -0.13 -6.18
N THR A 41 13.00 -1.23 -6.87
CA THR A 41 12.94 -1.30 -8.33
C THR A 41 11.58 -1.68 -8.88
N ALA A 42 10.71 -2.32 -8.08
CA ALA A 42 9.36 -2.64 -8.52
C ALA A 42 8.36 -2.75 -7.37
N PHE A 43 7.12 -2.42 -7.69
CA PHE A 43 5.92 -2.64 -6.89
C PHE A 43 5.07 -3.71 -7.58
N LYS A 44 4.80 -4.83 -6.90
CA LYS A 44 4.08 -5.97 -7.50
C LYS A 44 2.93 -6.43 -6.61
N PRO A 45 1.68 -6.04 -6.91
CA PRO A 45 0.50 -6.64 -6.30
C PRO A 45 0.42 -8.12 -6.67
N VAL A 46 0.28 -9.00 -5.67
CA VAL A 46 0.28 -10.46 -5.89
C VAL A 46 -1.13 -11.02 -5.87
N CYS A 47 -1.85 -10.81 -4.76
CA CYS A 47 -3.20 -11.32 -4.59
C CYS A 47 -3.99 -10.49 -3.56
N ARG A 48 -5.31 -10.66 -3.59
CA ARG A 48 -6.23 -10.08 -2.61
C ARG A 48 -6.82 -11.20 -1.77
N VAL A 49 -6.77 -11.05 -0.44
CA VAL A 49 -7.44 -11.95 0.51
C VAL A 49 -8.39 -11.09 1.34
N TYR A 50 -9.70 -11.29 1.16
CA TYR A 50 -10.75 -10.38 1.62
C TYR A 50 -10.53 -8.94 1.11
N ASN A 51 -10.34 -7.96 2.00
CA ASN A 51 -10.07 -6.56 1.73
C ASN A 51 -8.58 -6.19 1.79
N TYR A 52 -7.69 -7.17 2.05
CA TYR A 52 -6.25 -6.95 2.16
C TYR A 52 -5.52 -7.34 0.87
N TRP A 53 -4.49 -6.56 0.53
CA TRP A 53 -3.61 -6.82 -0.60
C TRP A 53 -2.24 -7.30 -0.12
N VAL A 54 -1.77 -8.38 -0.73
CA VAL A 54 -0.37 -8.83 -0.61
C VAL A 54 0.42 -8.17 -1.73
N ILE A 55 1.46 -7.44 -1.37
CA ILE A 55 2.29 -6.64 -2.28
C ILE A 55 3.75 -6.99 -2.03
N GLU A 56 4.48 -7.31 -3.09
CA GLU A 56 5.94 -7.50 -3.07
C GLU A 56 6.64 -6.20 -3.48
N LEU A 57 7.65 -5.80 -2.70
CA LEU A 57 8.55 -4.69 -3.02
C LEU A 57 9.91 -5.28 -3.42
N LEU A 58 10.29 -5.16 -4.69
CA LEU A 58 11.49 -5.79 -5.20
C LEU A 58 12.68 -4.83 -5.13
N LYS A 59 13.76 -5.24 -4.47
CA LYS A 59 15.03 -4.51 -4.43
C LYS A 59 16.00 -5.11 -5.46
N ASN A 60 16.64 -4.26 -6.25
CA ASN A 60 17.75 -4.70 -7.09
C ASN A 60 19.02 -4.89 -6.23
N VAL A 61 19.45 -6.14 -6.10
CA VAL A 61 20.62 -6.54 -5.31
C VAL A 61 21.91 -5.90 -5.84
N ASN A 62 21.98 -5.58 -7.13
CA ASN A 62 23.17 -5.01 -7.78
C ASN A 62 23.38 -3.51 -7.48
N ASN A 63 22.39 -2.82 -6.88
CA ASN A 63 22.48 -1.41 -6.47
C ASN A 63 22.55 -1.24 -4.94
N SER A 64 22.84 -2.32 -4.21
CA SER A 64 23.06 -2.25 -2.75
C SER A 64 24.42 -1.62 -2.49
N PRO A 65 24.55 -0.56 -1.69
CA PRO A 65 25.86 -0.16 -1.19
C PRO A 65 26.46 -1.35 -0.43
N GLN A 66 27.68 -1.76 -0.82
CA GLN A 66 28.47 -2.72 -0.05
C GLN A 66 28.87 -2.12 1.29
#